data_AF-D6TIN7-F1
#
_entry.id   AF-D6TIN7-F1
#
_cell.length_a   1.000
_cell.length_b   1.000
_cell.length_c   1.000
_cell.angle_alpha   90.00
_cell.angle_beta   90.00
_cell.angle_gamma   90.00
#
_symmetry.space_group_name_H-M   'P 1'
#
loop_
_entity.id
_entity.type
_entity.pdbx_description
1 polymer ?
#
loop_
_entity_poly.entity_id
_entity_poly.type
_entity_poly.pdbx_seq_one_letter_code
_entity_poly.pdbx_strand_id
1 'polypeptide(L)' 'MCTVKNQNQIMVCDVSRDNVTQLVSGQLGTTVTFETIHGEGTLVSCLEPSCTSKFQQLVSEALDWTEERWPASPAG' A
#
# COMPACT_ATOMS: atom_id res chain seq x y z
N MET A 1 8.70 -8.01 -0.36
CA MET A 1 8.00 -8.08 -1.65
C MET A 1 6.55 -7.70 -1.45
N CYS A 2 6.19 -6.54 -1.98
CA CYS A 2 4.82 -6.06 -2.01
C CYS A 2 4.08 -6.68 -3.21
N THR A 3 2.76 -6.85 -3.10
CA THR A 3 1.91 -7.44 -4.16
C THR A 3 0.65 -6.60 -4.30
N VAL A 4 0.38 -6.08 -5.50
CA VAL A 4 -0.86 -5.36 -5.80
C VAL A 4 -2.00 -6.37 -5.89
N LYS A 5 -3.00 -6.26 -5.01
CA LYS A 5 -4.21 -7.10 -5.07
C LYS A 5 -5.24 -6.50 -6.03
N ASN A 6 -5.41 -5.18 -6.00
CA ASN A 6 -6.20 -4.41 -6.97
C ASN A 6 -5.84 -2.90 -6.90
N GLN A 7 -6.57 -2.05 -7.62
CA GLN A 7 -6.25 -0.61 -7.70
C GLN A 7 -6.30 0.10 -6.34
N ASN A 8 -7.10 -0.40 -5.39
CA ASN A 8 -7.31 0.18 -4.07
C ASN A 8 -6.64 -0.62 -2.95
N GLN A 9 -5.96 -1.73 -3.27
CA GLN A 9 -5.44 -2.65 -2.29
C GLN A 9 -4.06 -3.17 -2.68
N ILE A 10 -3.13 -3.05 -1.75
CA ILE A 10 -1.78 -3.59 -1.87
C ILE A 10 -1.40 -4.33 -0.60
N MET A 11 -0.77 -5.47 -0.79
CA MET A 11 -0.13 -6.22 0.27
C MET A 11 1.31 -5.75 0.35
N VAL A 12 1.72 -5.23 1.51
CA VAL A 12 3.09 -4.77 1.76
C VAL A 12 3.78 -5.72 2.71
N CYS A 13 5.06 -5.99 2.45
CA CYS A 13 5.86 -6.79 3.37
C CYS A 13 6.30 -5.97 4.58
N ASP A 14 6.76 -6.63 5.65
CA ASP A 14 7.08 -5.96 6.92
C ASP A 14 8.13 -4.85 6.78
N VAL A 15 9.09 -4.96 5.84
CA VAL A 15 10.15 -3.94 5.68
C VAL A 15 9.61 -2.59 5.18
N SER A 16 8.53 -2.62 4.40
CA SER A 16 7.87 -1.42 3.85
C SER A 16 6.62 -1.01 4.61
N ARG A 17 6.17 -1.84 5.55
CA ARG A 17 4.92 -1.63 6.30
C ARG A 17 4.91 -0.28 7.00
N ASP A 18 5.94 0.03 7.78
CA ASP A 18 5.95 1.25 8.59
C ASP A 18 5.94 2.51 7.73
N ASN A 19 6.74 2.55 6.66
CA ASN A 19 6.77 3.68 5.73
C ASN A 19 5.43 3.87 5.02
N VAL A 20 4.85 2.79 4.51
CA VAL A 20 3.55 2.83 3.81
C VAL A 20 2.46 3.25 4.79
N THR A 21 2.42 2.68 5.99
CA THR A 21 1.44 3.06 7.02
C THR A 21 1.58 4.52 7.41
N GLN A 22 2.78 5.00 7.68
CA GLN A 22 2.98 6.40 8.09
C GLN A 22 2.61 7.39 6.98
N LEU A 23 3.10 7.17 5.76
CA LEU A 23 2.87 8.10 4.67
C LEU A 23 1.39 8.12 4.24
N VAL A 24 0.81 6.93 4.08
CA VAL A 24 -0.58 6.80 3.62
C VAL A 24 -1.56 7.24 4.71
N SER A 25 -1.36 6.82 5.96
CA SER A 25 -2.23 7.27 7.06
C SER A 25 -2.09 8.77 7.33
N GLY A 26 -0.89 9.34 7.17
CA GLY A 26 -0.67 10.79 7.33
C GLY A 26 -1.42 11.64 6.29
N GLN A 27 -1.67 11.10 5.09
CA GLN A 27 -2.27 11.83 3.97
C GLN A 27 -3.73 11.48 3.70
N LEU A 28 -4.11 10.23 3.93
CA LEU A 28 -5.45 9.70 3.70
C LEU A 28 -6.24 9.45 4.99
N GLY A 29 -5.58 9.47 6.15
CA GLY A 29 -6.22 9.40 7.46
C GLY A 29 -7.07 8.13 7.64
N THR A 30 -8.36 8.33 7.88
CA THR A 30 -9.34 7.27 8.12
C THR A 30 -9.89 6.64 6.85
N THR A 31 -9.51 7.13 5.66
CA THR A 31 -9.95 6.54 4.37
C THR A 31 -9.13 5.30 3.98
N VAL A 32 -8.17 4.90 4.80
CA VAL A 32 -7.35 3.70 4.61
C VAL A 32 -7.41 2.77 5.81
N THR A 33 -7.34 1.48 5.55
CA THR A 33 -7.27 0.43 6.57
C THR A 33 -6.02 -0.42 6.38
N PHE A 34 -5.56 -0.99 7.49
CA PHE A 34 -4.37 -1.81 7.57
C PHE A 34 -4.73 -3.12 8.27
N GLU A 35 -4.53 -4.24 7.60
CA GLU A 35 -4.79 -5.58 8.14
C GLU A 35 -3.55 -6.44 8.02
N THR A 36 -3.01 -6.92 9.14
CA THR A 36 -1.86 -7.83 9.11
C THR A 36 -2.34 -9.26 8.87
N ILE A 37 -1.88 -9.84 7.76
CA ILE A 37 -2.14 -11.22 7.36
C ILE A 37 -0.90 -12.06 7.66
N HIS A 38 -1.01 -12.97 8.64
CA HIS A 38 0.09 -13.80 9.10
C HIS A 38 0.69 -14.64 7.97
N GLY A 39 1.98 -14.45 7.71
CA GLY A 39 2.72 -15.16 6.66
C GLY A 39 2.65 -14.51 5.27
N GLU A 40 1.86 -13.46 5.08
CA GLU A 40 1.75 -12.72 3.81
C GLU A 40 2.25 -11.28 3.91
N GLY A 41 1.95 -10.57 5.01
CA GLY A 41 2.34 -9.16 5.23
C GLY A 41 1.19 -8.31 5.77
N THR A 42 1.18 -7.02 5.45
CA THR A 42 0.08 -6.11 5.80
C THR A 42 -0.70 -5.71 4.55
N LEU A 43 -1.98 -6.00 4.52
CA LEU A 43 -2.90 -5.52 3.49
C LEU A 43 -3.28 -4.07 3.81
N VAL A 44 -3.01 -3.17 2.87
CA VAL A 44 -3.39 -1.77 2.91
C VAL A 44 -4.53 -1.56 1.93
N SER A 45 -5.67 -1.08 2.41
CA SER A 45 -6.88 -0.87 1.59
C SER A 45 -7.36 0.56 1.66
N CYS A 46 -7.59 1.19 0.50
CA CYS A 46 -8.27 2.47 0.38
C CYS A 46 -9.78 2.26 0.30
N LEU A 47 -10.50 2.72 1.32
CA LEU A 47 -11.96 2.58 1.44
C LEU A 47 -12.71 3.48 0.44
N GLU A 48 -12.12 4.61 0.08
CA GLU A 48 -12.74 5.56 -0.86
C GLU A 48 -12.13 5.45 -2.27
N PRO A 49 -12.93 5.13 -3.30
CA PRO A 49 -12.46 5.06 -4.69
C PRO A 49 -11.98 6.40 -5.24
N SER A 50 -12.49 7.51 -4.72
CA SER A 50 -12.07 8.87 -5.09
C SER A 50 -10.60 9.15 -4.76
N CYS A 51 -10.04 8.44 -3.78
CA CYS A 51 -8.66 8.59 -3.33
C CYS A 51 -7.69 7.58 -3.95
N THR A 52 -8.16 6.66 -4.81
CA THR A 52 -7.35 5.58 -5.40
C THR A 52 -6.06 6.08 -6.06
N SER A 53 -6.14 7.12 -6.90
CA SER A 53 -4.94 7.64 -7.59
C SER A 53 -3.92 8.21 -6.59
N LYS A 54 -4.39 8.90 -5.55
CA LYS A 54 -3.53 9.46 -4.51
C LYS A 54 -2.95 8.34 -3.64
N PHE A 55 -3.73 7.32 -3.32
CA PHE A 55 -3.27 6.12 -2.63
C PHE A 55 -2.12 5.44 -3.37
N GLN A 56 -2.26 5.18 -4.66
CA GLN A 56 -1.22 4.56 -5.48
C GLN A 56 0.06 5.41 -5.50
N GLN A 57 -0.08 6.73 -5.65
CA GLN A 57 1.05 7.64 -5.63
C GLN A 57 1.79 7.60 -4.29
N LEU A 58 1.06 7.66 -3.17
CA LEU A 58 1.64 7.64 -1.83
C LEU A 58 2.34 6.31 -1.55
N VAL A 59 1.69 5.19 -1.85
CA VAL A 59 2.35 3.90 -1.62
C VAL A 59 3.58 3.76 -2.52
N SER A 60 3.52 4.22 -3.78
CA SER A 60 4.70 4.20 -4.65
C SER A 60 5.86 5.03 -4.07
N GLU A 61 5.57 6.20 -3.49
CA GLU A 61 6.56 7.04 -2.81
C GLU A 61 7.13 6.35 -1.57
N ALA A 62 6.28 5.72 -0.75
CA ALA A 62 6.70 5.00 0.44
C ALA A 62 7.55 3.75 0.14
N LEU A 63 7.31 3.09 -0.99
CA LEU A 63 8.11 1.95 -1.45
C LEU A 63 9.48 2.40 -1.97
N ASP A 64 9.56 3.56 -2.64
CA ASP A 64 10.83 4.10 -3.12
C ASP A 64 11.84 4.31 -1.97
N TRP A 65 11.35 4.66 -0.78
CA TRP A 65 12.17 4.82 0.43
C TRP A 65 12.80 3.53 0.95
N THR A 66 12.26 2.37 0.58
CA THR A 66 12.77 1.06 0.98
C THR A 66 13.51 0.35 -0.15
N GLU A 67 13.83 1.06 -1.23
CA GLU A 67 14.34 0.50 -2.50
C GLU A 67 13.41 -0.58 -3.10
N GLU A 68 12.17 -0.69 -2.62
CA GLU A 68 11.13 -1.51 -3.23
C GLU A 68 10.42 -0.68 -4.31
N ARG A 69 10.05 -1.31 -5.42
CA ARG A 69 9.22 -0.64 -6.44
C ARG A 69 7.80 -1.13 -6.32
N TRP A 70 6.86 -0.23 -6.60
CA TRP A 70 5.47 -0.62 -6.81
C TRP A 70 5.44 -1.77 -7.82
N PRO A 71 4.88 -2.94 -7.46
CA PRO A 71 4.88 -4.08 -8.36
C PRO A 71 4.14 -3.70 -9.64
N ALA A 72 4.71 -4.04 -10.81
CA ALA A 72 3.94 -3.99 -12.03
C ALA A 72 2.65 -4.81 -11.79
N SER A 73 1.48 -4.23 -12.13
CA SER A 73 0.18 -4.89 -11.98
C SER A 73 0.29 -6.35 -12.43
N PRO A 74 -0.33 -7.31 -11.71
CA PRO A 74 -0.29 -8.69 -12.13
C PRO A 74 -0.79 -8.77 -13.57
N ALA A 75 0.06 -9.25 -14.46
CA ALA A 75 -0.33 -9.61 -15.81
C ALA A 75 -1.16 -10.90 -15.70
N GLY A 76 -2.48 -10.80 -15.70
CA GLY A 76 -3.38 -11.96 -15.73
C GLY A 76 -4.57 -11.83 -14.81
#